data_AF-A0A7C1NFY4-F1
#
_entry.id   AF-A0A7C1NFY4-F1
#
_cell.length_a   1.000
_cell.length_b   1.000
_cell.length_c   1.000
_cell.angle_alpha   90.00
_cell.angle_beta   90.00
_cell.angle_gamma   90.00
#
_symmetry.space_group_name_H-M   'P 1'
#
loop_
_entity.id
_entity.type
_entity.pdbx_description
1 polymer ?
#
loop_
_entity_poly.entity_id
_entity_poly.type
_entity_poly.pdbx_seq_one_letter_code
_entity_poly.pdbx_strand_id
1 'polypeptide(L)'
;MAQKLSAEQLCRHCDPSALGFESTTDVTPVPGTIGQERAMNAIEFGLSLDSKGFNIYILGESGTGKMTSIMQQVQALADKRDVPDDWCYVYNFKDPDIPHAISLPPGQAVKLQKDMQEMVKALQSEIPRVFEAKEYEKSKSAIFEGFQENQKGMIAGLEEEAKDKGFSIRKNVSGLVVVPVVHSGEPLTEDDFEKLDKEHKAKIEKLGKALQDRLDDVVRSVRKLEKEVKDKVSELERDAAMNPVSHYIEEIKAKYGSSEKLVRYLDNVLEDILENIVDFKSQDDQQQSPLPFMRPQRSEPSFTRYAVNVLVNNIDAKGAPCIYESNPTYYNIFGRIEHKFQYGVAVTDFSLIKSGALHRANGGYLVVDALDLLRNLFSYEERCKLDKALYVLHPLFSLSFFFGFSAS
;
A
#
# COMPACT_ATOMS: atom_id res chain seq x y z
N MET A 1 32.17 76.57 -15.24
CA MET A 1 33.59 76.18 -15.35
C MET A 1 33.76 74.88 -14.57
N ALA A 2 34.29 73.83 -15.20
CA ALA A 2 34.60 72.60 -14.47
C ALA A 2 35.82 72.86 -13.56
N GLN A 3 35.68 72.57 -12.26
CA GLN A 3 36.77 72.68 -11.29
C GLN A 3 37.67 71.44 -11.41
N LYS A 4 38.98 71.66 -11.58
CA LYS A 4 39.95 70.56 -11.69
C LYS A 4 40.17 69.94 -10.31
N LEU A 5 39.84 68.65 -10.16
CA LEU A 5 40.06 67.90 -8.92
C LEU A 5 41.54 67.51 -8.80
N SER A 6 42.08 67.60 -7.57
CA SER A 6 43.40 67.04 -7.25
C SER A 6 43.30 65.51 -7.11
N ALA A 7 44.44 64.80 -7.21
CA ALA A 7 44.48 63.34 -7.09
C ALA A 7 43.87 62.84 -5.76
N GLU A 8 44.07 63.60 -4.68
CA GLU A 8 43.52 63.32 -3.35
C GLU A 8 41.99 63.46 -3.29
N GLN A 9 41.41 64.36 -4.11
CA GLN A 9 39.96 64.54 -4.21
C GLN A 9 39.27 63.45 -5.04
N LEU A 10 40.05 62.62 -5.76
CA LEU A 10 39.54 61.50 -6.56
C LEU A 10 39.42 60.21 -5.75
N CYS A 11 40.02 60.14 -4.55
CA CYS A 11 40.06 58.94 -3.72
C CYS A 11 39.46 59.21 -2.34
N ARG A 12 38.48 58.40 -1.92
CA ARG A 12 38.08 58.33 -0.51
C ARG A 12 39.01 57.36 0.20
N HIS A 13 39.98 57.89 0.94
CA HIS A 13 40.86 57.06 1.77
C HIS A 13 40.11 56.56 3.02
N CYS A 14 40.14 55.25 3.23
CA CYS A 14 39.79 54.63 4.50
C CYS A 14 41.09 54.40 5.27
N ASP A 15 41.22 54.96 6.46
CA ASP A 15 42.37 54.73 7.34
C ASP A 15 42.26 53.32 7.96
N PRO A 16 43.16 52.37 7.62
CA PRO A 16 43.09 51.02 8.17
C PRO A 16 43.22 50.99 9.69
N SER A 17 43.94 51.95 10.28
CA SER A 17 44.10 52.06 11.73
C SER A 17 42.78 52.35 12.46
N ALA A 18 41.80 52.93 11.76
CA ALA A 18 40.49 53.24 12.32
C ALA A 18 39.55 52.02 12.43
N LEU A 19 39.90 50.89 11.81
CA LEU A 19 39.05 49.69 11.77
C LEU A 19 39.19 48.81 13.02
N GLY A 20 40.29 48.95 13.78
CA GLY A 20 40.46 48.27 15.07
C GLY A 20 40.74 46.76 15.01
N PHE A 21 41.06 46.21 13.84
CA PHE A 21 41.48 44.82 13.64
C PHE A 21 42.64 44.73 12.64
N GLU A 22 43.47 43.69 12.75
CA GLU A 22 44.59 43.46 11.82
C GLU A 22 44.14 42.72 10.56
N SER A 23 43.22 41.76 10.71
CA SER A 23 42.69 40.96 9.62
C SER A 23 41.17 40.79 9.70
N THR A 24 40.53 40.60 8.55
CA THR A 24 39.10 40.27 8.47
C THR A 24 38.75 38.93 9.13
N THR A 25 39.74 38.09 9.41
CA THR A 25 39.61 36.87 10.23
C THR A 25 39.29 37.15 11.69
N ASP A 26 39.64 38.34 12.17
CA ASP A 26 39.53 38.71 13.58
C ASP A 26 38.17 39.36 13.87
N VAL A 27 37.40 39.63 12.82
CA VAL A 27 36.08 40.26 12.90
C VAL A 27 35.02 39.19 13.07
N THR A 28 34.22 39.33 14.14
CA THR A 28 33.05 38.46 14.33
C THR A 28 32.02 38.77 13.23
N PRO A 29 31.58 37.78 12.43
CA PRO A 29 30.57 38.02 11.42
C PRO A 29 29.29 38.58 12.04
N VAL A 30 28.77 39.67 11.48
CA VAL A 30 27.50 40.23 11.92
C VAL A 30 26.37 39.31 11.43
N PRO A 31 25.53 38.77 12.33
CA PRO A 31 24.38 37.97 11.92
C PRO A 31 23.29 38.86 11.30
N GLY A 32 22.68 38.38 10.20
CA GLY A 32 21.57 39.06 9.53
C GLY A 32 21.98 39.99 8.38
N THR A 33 21.01 40.76 7.89
CA THR A 33 21.18 41.66 6.73
C THR A 33 21.38 43.10 7.18
N ILE A 34 22.45 43.73 6.71
CA ILE A 34 22.72 45.14 6.98
C ILE A 34 21.73 46.00 6.18
N GLY A 35 20.96 46.85 6.87
CA GLY A 35 20.09 47.86 6.24
C GLY A 35 18.76 47.38 5.67
N GLN A 36 18.31 46.15 5.99
CA GLN A 36 17.05 45.59 5.48
C GLN A 36 15.96 45.37 6.55
N GLU A 37 16.00 46.08 7.69
CA GLU A 37 15.09 45.89 8.82
C GLU A 37 13.60 45.84 8.43
N ARG A 38 13.15 46.70 7.50
CA ARG A 38 11.77 46.69 7.01
C ARG A 38 11.38 45.37 6.34
N ALA A 39 12.26 44.82 5.51
CA ALA A 39 12.00 43.55 4.82
C ALA A 39 11.97 42.39 5.82
N MET A 40 12.85 42.42 6.81
CA MET A 40 12.93 41.43 7.88
C MET A 40 11.66 41.42 8.73
N ASN A 41 11.17 42.59 9.16
CA ASN A 41 9.93 42.70 9.92
C ASN A 41 8.71 42.23 9.10
N ALA A 42 8.70 42.46 7.79
CA ALA A 42 7.62 41.99 6.91
C ALA A 42 7.62 40.46 6.76
N ILE A 43 8.80 39.84 6.69
CA ILE A 43 8.95 38.38 6.67
C ILE A 43 8.50 37.80 8.00
N GLU A 44 8.97 38.33 9.13
CA GLU A 44 8.57 37.87 10.46
C GLU A 44 7.06 37.98 10.66
N PHE A 45 6.47 39.14 10.31
CA PHE A 45 5.03 39.33 10.36
C PHE A 45 4.30 38.32 9.48
N GLY A 46 4.68 38.17 8.21
CA GLY A 46 4.03 37.25 7.30
C GLY A 46 4.13 35.79 7.75
N LEU A 47 5.28 35.38 8.30
CA LEU A 47 5.50 34.01 8.78
C LEU A 47 4.82 33.73 10.14
N SER A 48 4.52 34.79 10.92
CA SER A 48 3.76 34.69 12.17
C SER A 48 2.26 34.49 11.98
N LEU A 49 1.73 34.76 10.78
CA LEU A 49 0.31 34.56 10.48
C LEU A 49 0.00 33.07 10.36
N ASP A 50 -0.91 32.58 11.20
CA ASP A 50 -1.36 31.18 11.17
C ASP A 50 -2.60 30.92 10.29
N SER A 51 -3.04 31.92 9.53
CA SER A 51 -4.14 31.82 8.58
C SER A 51 -3.74 31.08 7.30
N LYS A 52 -4.65 30.23 6.80
CA LYS A 52 -4.52 29.55 5.51
C LYS A 52 -4.62 30.53 4.34
N GLY A 53 -3.98 30.20 3.22
CA GLY A 53 -4.07 30.98 1.97
C GLY A 53 -3.14 32.19 1.88
N PHE A 54 -2.22 32.37 2.83
CA PHE A 54 -1.20 33.41 2.77
C PHE A 54 0.15 32.80 2.38
N ASN A 55 0.68 33.29 1.26
CA ASN A 55 2.01 32.98 0.76
C ASN A 55 2.81 34.29 0.74
N ILE A 56 4.10 34.22 1.06
CA ILE A 56 4.97 35.40 1.04
C ILE A 56 5.74 35.40 -0.27
N TYR A 57 5.84 36.58 -0.89
CA TYR A 57 6.62 36.79 -2.10
C TYR A 57 7.69 37.84 -1.82
N ILE A 58 8.96 37.49 -2.05
CA ILE A 58 10.10 38.36 -1.74
C ILE A 58 10.76 38.82 -3.04
N LEU A 59 10.82 40.13 -3.23
CA LEU A 59 11.47 40.81 -4.34
C LEU A 59 12.69 41.59 -3.84
N GLY A 60 13.80 41.55 -4.57
CA GLY A 60 14.95 42.43 -4.32
C GLY A 60 16.04 42.29 -5.38
N GLU A 61 17.07 43.13 -5.36
CA GLU A 61 18.13 43.15 -6.38
C GLU A 61 19.04 41.90 -6.37
N SER A 62 19.44 41.41 -7.55
CA SER A 62 20.31 40.23 -7.62
C SER A 62 21.67 40.47 -6.94
N GLY A 63 22.23 39.43 -6.32
CA GLY A 63 23.57 39.49 -5.69
C GLY A 63 23.63 39.94 -4.22
N THR A 64 22.51 40.31 -3.60
CA THR A 64 22.52 40.83 -2.21
C THR A 64 22.43 39.75 -1.12
N GLY A 65 22.73 38.47 -1.41
CA GLY A 65 22.69 37.39 -0.41
C GLY A 65 21.30 37.09 0.19
N LYS A 66 20.22 37.49 -0.49
CA LYS A 66 18.83 37.41 0.02
C LYS A 66 18.43 36.01 0.40
N MET A 67 18.64 35.04 -0.50
CA MET A 67 18.21 33.67 -0.28
C MET A 67 18.82 33.11 1.01
N THR A 68 20.13 33.32 1.22
CA THR A 68 20.82 32.91 2.45
C THR A 68 20.21 33.56 3.68
N SER A 69 19.92 34.87 3.60
CA SER A 69 19.36 35.63 4.71
C SER A 69 17.93 35.20 5.06
N ILE A 70 17.12 34.96 4.03
CA ILE A 70 15.74 34.47 4.16
C ILE A 70 15.75 33.06 4.76
N MET A 71 16.58 32.17 4.22
CA MET A 71 16.69 30.80 4.73
C MET A 71 17.10 30.75 6.20
N GLN A 72 18.07 31.58 6.62
CA GLN A 72 18.47 31.66 8.03
C GLN A 72 17.31 32.09 8.95
N GLN A 73 16.49 33.03 8.50
CA GLN A 73 15.37 33.55 9.29
C GLN A 73 14.19 32.59 9.34
N VAL A 74 13.84 32.01 8.19
CA VAL A 74 12.80 30.98 8.12
C VAL A 74 13.21 29.79 8.97
N GLN A 75 14.47 29.36 8.91
CA GLN A 75 14.98 28.28 9.78
C GLN A 75 14.88 28.65 11.26
N ALA A 76 15.29 29.86 11.66
CA ALA A 76 15.22 30.30 13.05
C ALA A 76 13.78 30.37 13.61
N LEU A 77 12.79 30.61 12.74
CA LEU A 77 11.37 30.53 13.09
C LEU A 77 10.86 29.09 13.12
N ALA A 78 11.28 28.27 12.15
CA ALA A 78 10.89 26.88 12.05
C ALA A 78 11.39 26.06 13.26
N ASP A 79 12.61 26.33 13.73
CA ASP A 79 13.22 25.71 14.92
C ASP A 79 12.45 26.00 16.21
N LYS A 80 11.62 27.04 16.25
CA LYS A 80 10.78 27.41 17.41
C LYS A 80 9.39 26.78 17.38
N ARG A 81 9.02 26.13 16.27
CA ARG A 81 7.72 25.47 16.11
C ARG A 81 7.79 24.02 16.53
N ASP A 82 6.63 23.45 16.85
CA ASP A 82 6.51 22.03 17.13
C ASP A 82 6.89 21.19 15.91
N VAL A 83 7.45 20.01 16.18
CA VAL A 83 7.78 19.04 15.14
C VAL A 83 6.48 18.47 14.56
N PRO A 84 6.26 18.57 13.24
CA PRO A 84 5.03 18.08 12.64
C PRO A 84 5.00 16.55 12.56
N ASP A 85 3.78 16.01 12.46
CA ASP A 85 3.54 14.59 12.31
C ASP A 85 4.25 13.98 11.08
N ASP A 86 4.63 12.72 11.21
CA ASP A 86 5.03 11.88 10.09
C ASP A 86 3.83 11.57 9.19
N TRP A 87 4.11 11.26 7.92
CA TRP A 87 3.11 10.84 6.95
C TRP A 87 3.53 9.56 6.24
N CYS A 88 2.62 8.59 6.18
CA CYS A 88 2.79 7.38 5.42
C CYS A 88 1.55 7.03 4.59
N TYR A 89 1.79 6.31 3.49
CA TYR A 89 0.75 5.66 2.71
C TYR A 89 0.71 4.18 3.04
N VAL A 90 -0.52 3.69 3.23
CA VAL A 90 -0.81 2.27 3.41
C VAL A 90 -1.76 1.80 2.32
N TYR A 91 -1.74 0.50 2.07
CA TYR A 91 -2.61 -0.13 1.07
C TYR A 91 -4.09 0.04 1.42
N ASN A 92 -4.90 0.21 0.39
CA ASN A 92 -6.36 0.22 0.52
C ASN A 92 -6.90 -1.08 -0.08
N PHE A 93 -7.37 -1.96 0.80
CA PHE A 93 -7.89 -3.29 0.43
C PHE A 93 -9.19 -3.23 -0.39
N LYS A 94 -9.92 -2.10 -0.35
CA LYS A 94 -11.15 -1.91 -1.14
C LYS A 94 -10.86 -1.35 -2.53
N ASP A 95 -9.91 -0.44 -2.62
CA ASP A 95 -9.50 0.21 -3.86
C ASP A 95 -7.98 0.40 -3.90
N PRO A 96 -7.23 -0.57 -4.49
CA PRO A 96 -5.77 -0.57 -4.51
C PRO A 96 -5.13 0.67 -5.14
N ASP A 97 -5.83 1.35 -6.04
CA ASP A 97 -5.34 2.53 -6.75
C ASP A 97 -5.41 3.81 -5.90
N ILE A 98 -6.11 3.75 -4.75
CA ILE A 98 -6.33 4.89 -3.85
C ILE A 98 -5.77 4.55 -2.46
N PRO A 99 -4.44 4.64 -2.25
CA PRO A 99 -3.83 4.35 -0.95
C PRO A 99 -4.28 5.33 0.13
N HIS A 100 -4.29 4.88 1.38
CA HIS A 100 -4.71 5.71 2.50
C HIS A 100 -3.53 6.47 3.12
N ALA A 101 -3.72 7.79 3.29
CA ALA A 101 -2.80 8.65 4.03
C ALA A 101 -3.05 8.53 5.54
N ILE A 102 -2.01 8.19 6.30
CA ILE A 102 -2.02 8.12 7.75
C ILE A 102 -0.97 9.10 8.29
N SER A 103 -1.40 9.89 9.27
CA SER A 103 -0.53 10.79 10.03
C SER A 103 -0.29 10.18 11.41
N LEU A 104 0.97 10.25 11.86
CA LEU A 104 1.44 9.69 13.12
C LEU A 104 2.40 10.68 13.80
N PRO A 105 2.52 10.64 15.13
CA PRO A 105 3.50 11.48 15.82
C PRO A 105 4.93 11.31 15.27
N PRO A 106 5.79 12.33 15.43
CA PRO A 106 7.13 12.32 14.85
C PRO A 106 7.93 11.05 15.15
N GLY A 107 8.51 10.46 14.11
CA GLY A 107 9.31 9.23 14.16
C GLY A 107 8.52 7.93 14.38
N GLN A 108 7.19 7.97 14.50
CA GLN A 108 6.38 6.76 14.64
C GLN A 108 6.12 6.05 13.31
N ALA A 109 6.12 6.74 12.16
CA ALA A 109 5.83 6.09 10.89
C ALA A 109 6.93 5.08 10.49
N VAL A 110 8.20 5.40 10.78
CA VAL A 110 9.34 4.50 10.56
C VAL A 110 9.28 3.29 11.49
N LYS A 111 8.88 3.50 12.75
CA LYS A 111 8.70 2.39 13.71
C LYS A 111 7.57 1.48 13.28
N LEU A 112 6.42 2.04 12.87
CA LEU A 112 5.29 1.28 12.33
C LEU A 112 5.70 0.47 11.09
N GLN A 113 6.44 1.08 10.16
CA GLN A 113 6.94 0.36 8.98
C GLN A 113 7.77 -0.86 9.36
N LYS A 114 8.66 -0.72 10.35
CA LYS A 114 9.47 -1.82 10.85
C LYS A 114 8.63 -2.88 11.56
N ASP A 115 7.73 -2.48 12.45
CA ASP A 115 6.84 -3.39 13.20
C ASP A 115 5.95 -4.20 12.24
N MET A 116 5.41 -3.57 11.19
CA MET A 116 4.63 -4.26 10.15
C MET A 116 5.48 -5.28 9.37
N GLN A 117 6.73 -4.94 9.03
CA GLN A 117 7.64 -5.88 8.37
C GLN A 117 8.00 -7.07 9.27
N GLU A 118 8.21 -6.82 10.56
CA GLU A 118 8.51 -7.87 11.55
C GLU A 118 7.30 -8.77 11.78
N MET A 119 6.09 -8.20 11.90
CA MET A 119 4.84 -8.97 11.97
C MET A 119 4.70 -9.90 10.77
N VAL A 120 4.82 -9.39 9.54
CA VAL A 120 4.66 -10.22 8.33
C VAL A 120 5.68 -11.36 8.32
N LYS A 121 6.94 -11.09 8.68
CA LYS A 121 7.99 -12.12 8.78
C LYS A 121 7.68 -13.16 9.86
N ALA A 122 7.19 -12.73 11.02
CA ALA A 122 6.83 -13.62 12.11
C ALA A 122 5.66 -14.53 11.70
N LEU A 123 4.62 -13.98 11.09
CA LEU A 123 3.46 -14.72 10.60
C LEU A 123 3.82 -15.74 9.52
N GLN A 124 4.78 -15.45 8.63
CA GLN A 124 5.30 -16.42 7.65
C GLN A 124 5.93 -17.66 8.33
N SER A 125 6.35 -17.57 9.59
CA SER A 125 6.89 -18.70 10.34
C SER A 125 5.89 -19.34 11.32
N GLU A 126 4.99 -18.55 11.90
CA GLU A 126 4.03 -19.04 12.90
C GLU A 126 2.82 -19.71 12.28
N ILE A 127 2.28 -19.16 11.19
CA ILE A 127 1.09 -19.72 10.53
C ILE A 127 1.35 -21.16 10.07
N PRO A 128 2.46 -21.49 9.37
CA PRO A 128 2.78 -22.89 9.05
C PRO A 128 2.85 -23.80 10.27
N ARG A 129 3.48 -23.36 11.37
CA ARG A 129 3.61 -24.15 12.60
C ARG A 129 2.26 -24.50 13.23
N VAL A 130 1.29 -23.60 13.14
CA VAL A 130 -0.09 -23.86 13.60
C VAL A 130 -0.73 -24.95 12.76
N PHE A 131 -0.49 -24.96 11.45
CA PHE A 131 -0.99 -26.01 10.56
C PHE A 131 -0.26 -27.35 10.70
N GLU A 132 0.99 -27.36 11.15
CA GLU A 132 1.70 -28.58 11.50
C GLU A 132 1.29 -29.16 12.87
N ALA A 133 0.52 -28.41 13.67
CA ALA A 133 0.10 -28.85 14.98
C ALA A 133 -0.84 -30.06 14.91
N LYS A 134 -0.61 -31.05 15.77
CA LYS A 134 -1.41 -32.30 15.82
C LYS A 134 -2.91 -32.05 15.99
N GLU A 135 -3.27 -30.99 16.71
CA GLU A 135 -4.66 -30.66 16.98
C GLU A 135 -5.40 -30.16 15.73
N TYR A 136 -4.72 -29.36 14.90
CA TYR A 136 -5.24 -28.95 13.60
C TYR A 136 -5.38 -30.15 12.65
N GLU A 137 -4.33 -30.97 12.52
CA GLU A 137 -4.36 -32.15 11.63
C GLU A 137 -5.41 -33.18 12.05
N LYS A 138 -5.64 -33.35 13.36
CA LYS A 138 -6.72 -34.21 13.88
C LYS A 138 -8.10 -33.66 13.54
N SER A 139 -8.31 -32.36 13.70
CA SER A 139 -9.60 -31.70 13.40
C SER A 139 -9.90 -31.76 11.91
N LYS A 140 -8.89 -31.50 11.07
CA LYS A 140 -8.97 -31.61 9.61
C LYS A 140 -9.26 -33.04 9.17
N SER A 141 -8.57 -34.04 9.74
CA SER A 141 -8.82 -35.46 9.46
C SER A 141 -10.24 -35.87 9.82
N ALA A 142 -10.77 -35.44 10.97
CA ALA A 142 -12.15 -35.73 11.37
C ALA A 142 -13.19 -35.18 10.39
N ILE A 143 -12.96 -33.98 9.81
CA ILE A 143 -13.83 -33.42 8.76
C ILE A 143 -13.81 -34.31 7.51
N PHE A 144 -12.63 -34.75 7.07
CA PHE A 144 -12.50 -35.62 5.90
C PHE A 144 -13.06 -37.02 6.12
N GLU A 145 -12.87 -37.62 7.29
CA GLU A 145 -13.45 -38.92 7.65
C GLU A 145 -14.98 -38.86 7.63
N GLY A 146 -15.58 -37.84 8.24
CA GLY A 146 -17.03 -37.64 8.21
C GLY A 146 -17.57 -37.42 6.80
N PHE A 147 -16.81 -36.77 5.92
CA PHE A 147 -17.17 -36.67 4.49
C PHE A 147 -17.11 -38.02 3.78
N GLN A 148 -16.03 -38.79 3.97
CA GLN A 148 -15.87 -40.10 3.35
C GLN A 148 -16.95 -41.08 3.80
N GLU A 149 -17.34 -41.05 5.08
CA GLU A 149 -18.41 -41.88 5.61
C GLU A 149 -19.77 -41.53 4.99
N ASN A 150 -20.11 -40.24 4.92
CA ASN A 150 -21.34 -39.78 4.26
C ASN A 150 -21.37 -40.12 2.77
N GLN A 151 -20.25 -39.93 2.06
CA GLN A 151 -20.13 -40.26 0.64
C GLN A 151 -20.32 -41.78 0.41
N LYS A 152 -19.65 -42.61 1.22
CA LYS A 152 -19.81 -44.07 1.16
C LYS A 152 -21.24 -44.49 1.46
N GLY A 153 -21.90 -43.90 2.46
CA GLY A 153 -23.30 -44.20 2.80
C GLY A 153 -24.26 -43.89 1.65
N MET A 154 -24.10 -42.73 0.99
CA MET A 154 -24.95 -42.35 -0.15
C MET A 154 -24.77 -43.27 -1.35
N ILE A 155 -23.53 -43.65 -1.66
CA ILE A 155 -23.24 -44.55 -2.79
C ILE A 155 -23.71 -45.97 -2.47
N ALA A 156 -23.45 -46.48 -1.26
CA ALA A 156 -23.88 -47.81 -0.84
C ALA A 156 -25.40 -47.98 -0.88
N GLY A 157 -26.17 -46.97 -0.44
CA GLY A 157 -27.62 -46.99 -0.53
C GLY A 157 -28.15 -47.04 -1.97
N LEU A 158 -27.46 -46.39 -2.91
CA LEU A 158 -27.80 -46.45 -4.33
C LEU A 158 -27.37 -47.78 -4.98
N GLU A 159 -26.23 -48.34 -4.57
CA GLU A 159 -25.76 -49.66 -5.01
C GLU A 159 -26.72 -50.78 -4.57
N GLU A 160 -27.24 -50.72 -3.35
CA GLU A 160 -28.23 -51.68 -2.84
C GLU A 160 -29.54 -51.60 -3.64
N GLU A 161 -30.07 -50.40 -3.87
CA GLU A 161 -31.28 -50.22 -4.69
C GLU A 161 -31.07 -50.66 -6.14
N ALA A 162 -29.91 -50.37 -6.73
CA ALA A 162 -29.57 -50.82 -8.07
C ALA A 162 -29.54 -52.34 -8.14
N LYS A 163 -28.92 -53.00 -7.15
CA LYS A 163 -28.83 -54.46 -7.06
C LYS A 163 -30.20 -55.13 -6.93
N ASP A 164 -31.08 -54.59 -6.08
CA ASP A 164 -32.46 -55.08 -5.92
C ASP A 164 -33.29 -55.00 -7.21
N LYS A 165 -32.94 -54.05 -8.09
CA LYS A 165 -33.60 -53.85 -9.38
C LYS A 165 -32.88 -54.53 -10.56
N GLY A 166 -31.81 -55.29 -10.31
CA GLY A 166 -31.05 -55.99 -11.34
C GLY A 166 -30.08 -55.10 -12.14
N PHE A 167 -29.53 -54.06 -11.51
CA PHE A 167 -28.53 -53.16 -12.07
C PHE A 167 -27.27 -53.12 -11.18
N SER A 168 -26.15 -52.69 -11.75
CA SER A 168 -24.93 -52.36 -11.00
C SER A 168 -24.44 -50.98 -11.40
N ILE A 169 -23.75 -50.30 -10.48
CA ILE A 169 -23.12 -49.00 -10.75
C ILE A 169 -21.65 -49.26 -11.05
N ARG A 170 -21.16 -48.73 -12.18
CA ARG A 170 -19.75 -48.85 -12.56
C ARG A 170 -19.14 -47.51 -12.92
N LYS A 171 -17.83 -47.41 -12.71
CA LYS A 171 -17.03 -46.25 -13.12
C LYS A 171 -16.61 -46.42 -14.57
N ASN A 172 -16.98 -45.48 -15.42
CA ASN A 172 -16.49 -45.35 -16.80
C ASN A 172 -15.61 -44.09 -16.94
N VAL A 173 -15.16 -43.80 -18.17
CA VAL A 173 -14.29 -42.65 -18.49
C VAL A 173 -14.99 -41.30 -18.23
N SER A 174 -16.32 -41.29 -18.29
CA SER A 174 -17.19 -40.11 -18.16
C SER A 174 -17.78 -39.92 -16.75
N GLY A 175 -17.58 -40.87 -15.83
CA GLY A 175 -18.17 -40.84 -14.48
C GLY A 175 -18.74 -42.18 -14.02
N LEU A 176 -19.71 -42.14 -13.10
CA LEU A 176 -20.46 -43.31 -12.67
C LEU A 176 -21.65 -43.53 -13.62
N VAL A 177 -21.90 -44.79 -14.00
CA VAL A 177 -23.02 -45.18 -14.86
C VAL A 177 -23.75 -46.40 -14.31
N VAL A 178 -25.08 -46.43 -14.49
CA VAL A 178 -25.92 -47.57 -14.13
C VAL A 178 -25.96 -48.54 -15.32
N VAL A 179 -25.60 -49.81 -15.09
CA VAL A 179 -25.62 -50.87 -16.11
C VAL A 179 -26.50 -52.05 -15.67
N PRO A 180 -27.38 -52.58 -16.53
CA PRO A 180 -28.18 -53.77 -16.21
C PRO A 180 -27.28 -55.01 -16.06
N VAL A 181 -27.65 -55.92 -15.16
CA VAL A 181 -26.92 -57.18 -14.92
C VAL A 181 -27.80 -58.41 -15.12
N VAL A 182 -27.21 -59.50 -15.60
CA VAL A 182 -27.86 -60.83 -15.67
C VAL A 182 -27.93 -61.47 -14.27
N HIS A 183 -28.75 -62.50 -14.08
CA HIS A 183 -28.85 -63.25 -12.80
C HIS A 183 -27.50 -63.81 -12.30
N SER A 184 -26.49 -63.94 -13.17
CA SER A 184 -25.11 -64.32 -12.85
C SER A 184 -24.26 -63.19 -12.25
N GLY A 185 -24.75 -61.93 -12.25
CA GLY A 185 -24.02 -60.75 -11.78
C GLY A 185 -23.14 -60.08 -12.84
N GLU A 186 -23.11 -60.60 -14.08
CA GLU A 186 -22.37 -60.01 -15.19
C GLU A 186 -23.16 -58.88 -15.87
N PRO A 187 -22.51 -57.84 -16.43
CA PRO A 187 -23.19 -56.81 -17.20
C PRO A 187 -23.92 -57.43 -18.39
N LEU A 188 -25.16 -57.02 -18.62
CA LEU A 188 -25.92 -57.46 -19.78
C LEU A 188 -25.25 -56.92 -21.06
N THR A 189 -24.86 -57.82 -21.97
CA THR A 189 -24.29 -57.45 -23.26
C THR A 189 -25.37 -56.93 -24.21
N GLU A 190 -24.98 -56.12 -25.20
CA GLU A 190 -25.90 -55.56 -26.21
C GLU A 190 -26.67 -56.68 -26.96
N ASP A 191 -25.97 -57.77 -27.30
CA ASP A 191 -26.54 -58.96 -27.96
C ASP A 191 -27.58 -59.70 -27.08
N ASP A 192 -27.37 -59.74 -25.76
CA ASP A 192 -28.30 -60.40 -24.84
C ASP A 192 -29.51 -59.52 -24.49
N PHE A 193 -29.31 -58.20 -24.50
CA PHE A 193 -30.41 -57.25 -24.41
C PHE A 193 -31.31 -57.33 -25.65
N GLU A 194 -30.74 -57.47 -26.85
CA GLU A 194 -31.51 -57.59 -28.10
C GLU A 194 -32.40 -58.84 -28.17
N LYS A 195 -32.00 -59.94 -27.51
CA LYS A 195 -32.76 -61.20 -27.43
C LYS A 195 -33.96 -61.14 -26.49
N LEU A 196 -34.10 -60.10 -25.66
CA LEU A 196 -35.24 -59.91 -24.77
C LEU A 196 -36.50 -59.46 -25.54
N ASP A 197 -37.67 -59.82 -25.02
CA ASP A 197 -38.94 -59.37 -25.56
C ASP A 197 -39.16 -57.85 -25.37
N LYS A 198 -40.15 -57.28 -26.08
CA LYS A 198 -40.43 -55.84 -26.02
C LYS A 198 -40.89 -55.37 -24.64
N GLU A 199 -41.51 -56.24 -23.84
CA GLU A 199 -42.06 -55.90 -22.53
C GLU A 199 -40.97 -55.79 -21.47
N HIS A 200 -40.00 -56.72 -21.47
CA HIS A 200 -38.84 -56.71 -20.58
C HIS A 200 -37.87 -55.58 -20.95
N LYS A 201 -37.64 -55.32 -22.25
CA LYS A 201 -36.86 -54.16 -22.70
C LYS A 201 -37.40 -52.84 -22.15
N ALA A 202 -38.72 -52.61 -22.29
CA ALA A 202 -39.37 -51.40 -21.79
C ALA A 202 -39.30 -51.26 -20.25
N LYS A 203 -39.36 -52.37 -19.50
CA LYS A 203 -39.16 -52.37 -18.05
C LYS A 203 -37.73 -52.00 -17.65
N ILE A 204 -36.73 -52.59 -18.30
CA ILE A 204 -35.31 -52.32 -18.03
C ILE A 204 -34.99 -50.85 -18.34
N GLU A 205 -35.45 -50.31 -19.47
CA GLU A 205 -35.24 -48.88 -19.80
C GLU A 205 -35.88 -47.94 -18.77
N LYS A 206 -37.11 -48.22 -18.33
CA LYS A 206 -37.81 -47.38 -17.34
C LYS A 206 -37.13 -47.41 -15.97
N LEU A 207 -36.72 -48.60 -15.51
CA LEU A 207 -35.99 -48.76 -14.24
C LEU A 207 -34.58 -48.17 -14.30
N GLY A 208 -33.88 -48.38 -15.42
CA GLY A 208 -32.55 -47.82 -15.66
C GLY A 208 -32.58 -46.30 -15.67
N LYS A 209 -33.58 -45.68 -16.33
CA LYS A 209 -33.77 -44.22 -16.29
C LYS A 209 -34.03 -43.70 -14.88
N ALA A 210 -34.90 -44.34 -14.11
CA ALA A 210 -35.18 -43.93 -12.73
C ALA A 210 -33.95 -44.06 -11.81
N LEU A 211 -33.14 -45.11 -11.99
CA LEU A 211 -31.87 -45.28 -11.27
C LEU A 211 -30.81 -44.27 -11.71
N GLN A 212 -30.77 -43.92 -12.99
CA GLN A 212 -29.89 -42.87 -13.51
C GLN A 212 -30.25 -41.50 -12.93
N ASP A 213 -31.55 -41.16 -12.87
CA ASP A 213 -32.02 -39.92 -12.23
C ASP A 213 -31.62 -39.88 -10.74
N ARG A 214 -31.76 -41.00 -10.02
CA ARG A 214 -31.29 -41.12 -8.64
C ARG A 214 -29.76 -40.99 -8.50
N LEU A 215 -29.00 -41.57 -9.43
CA LEU A 215 -27.54 -41.43 -9.47
C LEU A 215 -27.14 -39.96 -9.64
N ASP A 216 -27.81 -39.23 -10.54
CA ASP A 216 -27.57 -37.81 -10.74
C ASP A 216 -27.87 -36.98 -9.48
N ASP A 217 -28.92 -37.31 -8.74
CA ASP A 217 -29.25 -36.67 -7.45
C ASP A 217 -28.20 -36.96 -6.37
N VAL A 218 -27.69 -38.19 -6.29
CA VAL A 218 -26.59 -38.54 -5.39
C VAL A 218 -25.32 -37.78 -5.77
N VAL A 219 -24.96 -37.71 -7.05
CA VAL A 219 -23.80 -36.94 -7.53
C VAL A 219 -23.93 -35.45 -7.18
N ARG A 220 -25.12 -34.86 -7.33
CA ARG A 220 -25.40 -33.48 -6.89
C ARG A 220 -25.23 -33.30 -5.39
N SER A 221 -25.71 -34.26 -4.60
CA SER A 221 -25.59 -34.25 -3.14
C SER A 221 -24.13 -34.36 -2.68
N VAL A 222 -23.34 -35.22 -3.33
CA VAL A 222 -21.90 -35.34 -3.10
C VAL A 222 -21.18 -34.03 -3.41
N ARG A 223 -21.47 -33.38 -4.53
CA ARG A 223 -20.89 -32.04 -4.85
C ARG A 223 -21.25 -30.97 -3.81
N LYS A 224 -22.47 -31.02 -3.26
CA LYS A 224 -22.87 -30.12 -2.18
C LYS A 224 -22.06 -30.39 -0.91
N LEU A 225 -21.90 -31.66 -0.53
CA LEU A 225 -21.06 -32.08 0.59
C LEU A 225 -19.58 -31.67 0.40
N GLU A 226 -19.04 -31.80 -0.82
CA GLU A 226 -17.67 -31.35 -1.14
C GLU A 226 -17.51 -29.84 -0.88
N LYS A 227 -18.51 -29.04 -1.27
CA LYS A 227 -18.53 -27.60 -0.97
C LYS A 227 -18.58 -27.34 0.54
N GLU A 228 -19.46 -28.03 1.26
CA GLU A 228 -19.58 -27.89 2.73
C GLU A 228 -18.27 -28.27 3.45
N VAL A 229 -17.57 -29.31 2.99
CA VAL A 229 -16.25 -29.69 3.52
C VAL A 229 -15.22 -28.59 3.25
N LYS A 230 -15.20 -28.05 2.03
CA LYS A 230 -14.31 -26.94 1.70
C LYS A 230 -14.54 -25.73 2.61
N ASP A 231 -15.81 -25.38 2.84
CA ASP A 231 -16.19 -24.26 3.70
C ASP A 231 -15.77 -24.52 5.17
N LYS A 232 -16.00 -25.74 5.70
CA LYS A 232 -15.55 -26.14 7.04
C LYS A 232 -14.03 -26.14 7.21
N VAL A 233 -13.29 -26.60 6.19
CA VAL A 233 -11.83 -26.54 6.20
C VAL A 233 -11.36 -25.09 6.20
N SER A 234 -11.98 -24.22 5.41
CA SER A 234 -11.66 -22.79 5.40
C SER A 234 -11.95 -22.11 6.74
N GLU A 235 -13.04 -22.48 7.42
CA GLU A 235 -13.39 -21.99 8.75
C GLU A 235 -12.38 -22.46 9.81
N LEU A 236 -12.03 -23.75 9.80
CA LEU A 236 -10.99 -24.31 10.67
C LEU A 236 -9.64 -23.61 10.45
N GLU A 237 -9.28 -23.33 9.20
CA GLU A 237 -8.06 -22.60 8.86
C GLU A 237 -8.09 -21.17 9.40
N ARG A 238 -9.22 -20.48 9.22
CA ARG A 238 -9.44 -19.13 9.75
C ARG A 238 -9.33 -19.09 11.27
N ASP A 239 -9.97 -20.01 11.98
CA ASP A 239 -9.94 -20.08 13.44
C ASP A 239 -8.53 -20.40 13.96
N ALA A 240 -7.81 -21.30 13.30
CA ALA A 240 -6.45 -21.64 13.66
C ALA A 240 -5.49 -20.45 13.50
N ALA A 241 -5.62 -19.70 12.40
CA ALA A 241 -4.81 -18.51 12.13
C ALA A 241 -5.25 -17.26 12.91
N MET A 242 -6.50 -17.22 13.41
CA MET A 242 -7.05 -16.06 14.12
C MET A 242 -6.21 -15.64 15.31
N ASN A 243 -5.83 -16.59 16.17
CA ASN A 243 -5.09 -16.30 17.40
C ASN A 243 -3.70 -15.68 17.15
N PRO A 244 -2.81 -16.28 16.35
CA PRO A 244 -1.49 -15.68 16.09
C PRO A 244 -1.63 -14.33 15.37
N VAL A 245 -2.51 -14.21 14.37
CA VAL A 245 -2.69 -12.94 13.63
C VAL A 245 -3.21 -11.84 14.54
N SER A 246 -4.24 -12.12 15.35
CA SER A 246 -4.81 -11.14 16.28
C SER A 246 -3.80 -10.68 17.31
N HIS A 247 -2.95 -11.59 17.81
CA HIS A 247 -1.92 -11.24 18.79
C HIS A 247 -0.99 -10.12 18.29
N TYR A 248 -0.44 -10.27 17.08
CA TYR A 248 0.44 -9.25 16.49
C TYR A 248 -0.30 -7.94 16.18
N ILE A 249 -1.52 -8.04 15.65
CA ILE A 249 -2.32 -6.86 15.31
C ILE A 249 -2.65 -6.04 16.56
N GLU A 250 -3.05 -6.69 17.66
CA GLU A 250 -3.33 -6.01 18.92
C GLU A 250 -2.07 -5.41 19.55
N GLU A 251 -0.89 -6.04 19.39
CA GLU A 251 0.38 -5.45 19.82
C GLU A 251 0.68 -4.12 19.09
N ILE A 252 0.45 -4.08 17.77
CA ILE A 252 0.65 -2.87 16.97
C ILE A 252 -0.41 -1.81 17.33
N LYS A 253 -1.69 -2.20 17.48
CA LYS A 253 -2.75 -1.28 17.92
C LYS A 253 -2.46 -0.69 19.29
N ALA A 254 -1.91 -1.45 20.23
CA ALA A 254 -1.53 -0.94 21.54
C ALA A 254 -0.43 0.13 21.46
N LYS A 255 0.50 0.02 20.51
CA LYS A 255 1.58 1.01 20.29
C LYS A 255 1.12 2.28 19.57
N TYR A 256 0.21 2.16 18.60
CA TYR A 256 -0.15 3.26 17.67
C TYR A 256 -1.65 3.62 17.66
N GLY A 257 -2.44 3.15 18.62
CA GLY A 257 -3.91 3.22 18.63
C GLY A 257 -4.53 4.62 18.75
N SER A 258 -3.74 5.69 18.72
CA SER A 258 -4.23 7.07 18.72
C SER A 258 -4.90 7.48 17.39
N SER A 259 -4.59 6.80 16.28
CA SER A 259 -5.14 7.11 14.96
C SER A 259 -6.24 6.14 14.56
N GLU A 260 -7.49 6.61 14.49
CA GLU A 260 -8.63 5.79 14.04
C GLU A 260 -8.42 5.20 12.64
N LYS A 261 -7.77 5.96 11.74
CA LYS A 261 -7.47 5.50 10.38
C LYS A 261 -6.51 4.31 10.40
N LEU A 262 -5.52 4.33 11.29
CA LEU A 262 -4.58 3.23 11.44
C LEU A 262 -5.26 2.00 12.03
N VAL A 263 -6.08 2.16 13.06
CA VAL A 263 -6.84 1.04 13.65
C VAL A 263 -7.69 0.35 12.58
N ARG A 264 -8.44 1.13 11.78
CA ARG A 264 -9.23 0.57 10.66
C ARG A 264 -8.38 -0.12 9.61
N TYR A 265 -7.19 0.42 9.30
CA TYR A 265 -6.27 -0.25 8.38
C TYR A 265 -5.82 -1.60 8.95
N LEU A 266 -5.44 -1.66 10.23
CA LEU A 266 -5.02 -2.89 10.89
C LEU A 266 -6.14 -3.93 10.98
N ASP A 267 -7.39 -3.51 11.16
CA ASP A 267 -8.56 -4.41 11.07
C ASP A 267 -8.68 -5.00 9.65
N ASN A 268 -8.50 -4.20 8.61
CA ASN A 268 -8.52 -4.70 7.24
C ASN A 268 -7.33 -5.63 6.95
N VAL A 269 -6.15 -5.37 7.54
CA VAL A 269 -4.98 -6.27 7.43
C VAL A 269 -5.30 -7.62 8.07
N LEU A 270 -5.91 -7.63 9.25
CA LEU A 270 -6.32 -8.86 9.93
C LEU A 270 -7.26 -9.68 9.05
N GLU A 271 -8.31 -9.07 8.53
CA GLU A 271 -9.28 -9.76 7.67
C GLU A 271 -8.64 -10.27 6.38
N ASP A 272 -7.81 -9.47 5.70
CA ASP A 272 -7.15 -9.87 4.46
C ASP A 272 -6.17 -11.03 4.65
N ILE A 273 -5.44 -11.07 5.79
CA ILE A 273 -4.58 -12.20 6.13
C ILE A 273 -5.41 -13.47 6.33
N LEU A 274 -6.56 -13.38 7.01
CA LEU A 274 -7.46 -14.51 7.27
C LEU A 274 -8.18 -15.01 6.03
N GLU A 275 -8.48 -14.13 5.07
CA GLU A 275 -9.05 -14.52 3.77
C GLU A 275 -7.98 -15.15 2.85
N ASN A 276 -6.72 -14.74 2.98
CA ASN A 276 -5.62 -15.15 2.12
C ASN A 276 -4.54 -15.96 2.86
N ILE A 277 -4.94 -16.81 3.81
CA ILE A 277 -4.01 -17.63 4.61
C ILE A 277 -3.12 -18.54 3.73
N VAL A 278 -3.62 -18.90 2.55
CA VAL A 278 -2.88 -19.71 1.56
C VAL A 278 -1.55 -19.07 1.17
N ASP A 279 -1.44 -17.73 1.20
CA ASP A 279 -0.21 -17.00 0.88
C ASP A 279 0.88 -17.22 1.96
N PHE A 280 0.50 -17.58 3.19
CA PHE A 280 1.40 -17.82 4.31
C PHE A 280 1.73 -19.31 4.54
N LYS A 281 1.10 -20.22 3.78
CA LYS A 281 1.38 -21.66 3.89
C LYS A 281 2.70 -22.03 3.20
N SER A 282 3.37 -23.06 3.72
CA SER A 282 4.62 -23.56 3.16
C SER A 282 4.41 -24.13 1.74
N GLN A 283 5.43 -24.08 0.89
CA GLN A 283 5.37 -24.74 -0.43
C GLN A 283 5.27 -26.27 -0.30
N ASP A 284 5.73 -26.85 0.80
CA ASP A 284 5.64 -28.28 1.08
C ASP A 284 4.19 -28.73 1.37
N ASP A 285 3.39 -27.90 2.05
CA ASP A 285 1.94 -28.14 2.24
C ASP A 285 1.17 -28.10 0.91
N GLN A 286 1.62 -27.26 -0.03
CA GLN A 286 1.02 -27.19 -1.37
C GLN A 286 1.43 -28.40 -2.25
N GLN A 287 2.56 -29.05 -1.97
CA GLN A 287 3.02 -30.24 -2.67
C GLN A 287 2.31 -31.53 -2.24
N GLN A 288 1.77 -31.59 -1.02
CA GLN A 288 1.04 -32.76 -0.51
C GLN A 288 -0.43 -32.86 -1.00
N SER A 289 -0.87 -31.96 -1.89
CA SER A 289 -2.21 -32.05 -2.46
C SER A 289 -2.32 -33.26 -3.41
N PRO A 290 -3.29 -34.18 -3.22
CA PRO A 290 -3.43 -35.42 -4.00
C PRO A 290 -3.82 -35.23 -5.48
N LEU A 291 -3.91 -34.00 -5.99
CA LEU A 291 -4.34 -33.66 -7.35
C LEU A 291 -3.28 -32.82 -8.10
N PRO A 292 -2.23 -33.46 -8.68
CA PRO A 292 -1.08 -32.76 -9.28
C PRO A 292 -1.34 -32.03 -10.61
N PHE A 293 -2.47 -32.28 -11.30
CA PHE A 293 -2.76 -31.71 -12.63
C PHE A 293 -3.52 -30.37 -12.64
N MET A 294 -3.96 -29.86 -11.49
CA MET A 294 -4.68 -28.57 -11.37
C MET A 294 -3.83 -27.47 -10.73
N ARG A 295 -2.49 -27.55 -10.81
CA ARG A 295 -1.60 -26.54 -10.23
C ARG A 295 -1.71 -25.23 -11.01
N PRO A 296 -2.30 -24.16 -10.45
CA PRO A 296 -2.07 -22.84 -11.01
C PRO A 296 -0.60 -22.51 -10.71
N GLN A 297 0.15 -22.11 -11.73
CA GLN A 297 1.49 -21.56 -11.57
C GLN A 297 1.34 -20.19 -10.89
N ARG A 298 1.10 -20.19 -9.58
CA ARG A 298 0.96 -18.97 -8.79
C ARG A 298 2.35 -18.34 -8.66
N SER A 299 2.43 -17.05 -8.98
CA SER A 299 3.57 -16.21 -8.63
C SER A 299 3.79 -16.24 -7.12
N GLU A 300 5.03 -16.05 -6.67
CA GLU A 300 5.32 -15.88 -5.24
C GLU A 300 4.36 -14.83 -4.63
N PRO A 301 3.75 -15.13 -3.47
CA PRO A 301 2.83 -14.21 -2.83
C PRO A 301 3.56 -12.91 -2.49
N SER A 302 3.00 -11.79 -2.97
CA SER A 302 3.55 -10.47 -2.67
C SER A 302 2.91 -9.91 -1.41
N PHE A 303 3.70 -9.79 -0.35
CA PHE A 303 3.27 -9.19 0.92
C PHE A 303 3.32 -7.66 0.90
N THR A 304 3.52 -7.03 -0.27
CA THR A 304 3.60 -5.56 -0.41
C THR A 304 2.32 -4.86 0.06
N ARG A 305 1.16 -5.51 0.00
CA ARG A 305 -0.12 -4.96 0.51
C ARG A 305 -0.13 -4.70 2.03
N TYR A 306 0.77 -5.33 2.78
CA TYR A 306 0.95 -5.08 4.22
C TYR A 306 2.10 -4.11 4.54
N ALA A 307 2.77 -3.57 3.51
CA ALA A 307 3.85 -2.61 3.70
C ALA A 307 3.31 -1.23 4.06
N VAL A 308 4.16 -0.44 4.72
CA VAL A 308 3.91 0.97 4.99
C VAL A 308 4.92 1.79 4.20
N ASN A 309 4.44 2.67 3.33
CA ASN A 309 5.29 3.59 2.57
C ASN A 309 5.42 4.90 3.34
N VAL A 310 6.55 5.11 4.02
CA VAL A 310 6.82 6.34 4.78
C VAL A 310 7.25 7.44 3.79
N LEU A 311 6.44 8.49 3.67
CA LEU A 311 6.71 9.62 2.78
C LEU A 311 7.45 10.74 3.49
N VAL A 312 7.07 11.03 4.74
CA VAL A 312 7.66 12.08 5.56
C VAL A 312 8.01 11.49 6.91
N ASN A 313 9.26 11.68 7.32
CA ASN A 313 9.80 11.23 8.60
C ASN A 313 10.48 12.43 9.28
N ASN A 314 10.03 12.75 10.49
CA ASN A 314 10.51 13.85 11.30
C ASN A 314 11.23 13.39 12.58
N ILE A 315 11.76 12.16 12.63
CA ILE A 315 12.41 11.59 13.83
C ILE A 315 13.58 12.43 14.37
N ASP A 316 14.37 13.03 13.47
CA ASP A 316 15.54 13.85 13.81
C ASP A 316 15.25 15.35 13.77
N ALA A 317 13.98 15.74 13.53
CA ALA A 317 13.59 17.13 13.43
C ALA A 317 13.54 17.79 14.82
N LYS A 318 14.00 19.03 14.90
CA LYS A 318 13.99 19.85 16.12
C LYS A 318 12.87 20.88 16.15
N GLY A 319 12.22 21.10 15.01
CA GLY A 319 11.06 21.96 14.84
C GLY A 319 10.44 21.72 13.47
N ALA A 320 9.72 22.72 12.95
CA ALA A 320 9.11 22.63 11.64
C ALA A 320 10.15 22.51 10.51
N PRO A 321 9.84 21.81 9.40
CA PRO A 321 10.76 21.68 8.28
C PRO A 321 10.88 22.99 7.49
N CYS A 322 12.09 23.33 7.05
CA CYS A 322 12.35 24.42 6.11
C CYS A 322 13.02 23.85 4.86
N ILE A 323 12.23 23.61 3.83
CA ILE A 323 12.69 22.96 2.59
C ILE A 323 12.93 24.01 1.52
N TYR A 324 14.14 24.06 0.99
CA TYR A 324 14.45 24.82 -0.22
C TYR A 324 14.45 23.90 -1.44
N GLU A 325 13.63 24.19 -2.44
CA GLU A 325 13.62 23.47 -3.71
C GLU A 325 14.24 24.34 -4.80
N SER A 326 15.47 23.98 -5.18
CA SER A 326 16.27 24.70 -6.18
C SER A 326 15.81 24.43 -7.62
N ASN A 327 15.11 23.32 -7.87
CA ASN A 327 14.61 22.96 -9.19
C ASN A 327 13.12 22.55 -9.10
N PRO A 328 12.20 23.53 -9.07
CA PRO A 328 10.78 23.33 -8.80
C PRO A 328 10.01 22.71 -9.99
N THR A 329 10.48 21.58 -10.50
CA THR A 329 9.74 20.73 -11.44
C THR A 329 8.53 20.10 -10.76
N TYR A 330 7.54 19.68 -11.55
CA TYR A 330 6.30 19.10 -11.03
C TYR A 330 6.59 17.92 -10.09
N TYR A 331 7.47 17.01 -10.53
CA TYR A 331 7.85 15.83 -9.75
C TYR A 331 8.63 16.16 -8.47
N ASN A 332 9.45 17.21 -8.50
CA ASN A 332 10.19 17.61 -7.30
C ASN A 332 9.28 18.27 -6.26
N ILE A 333 8.29 19.06 -6.69
CA ILE A 333 7.34 19.72 -5.79
C ILE A 333 6.30 18.74 -5.26
N PHE A 334 5.61 18.05 -6.16
CA PHE A 334 4.44 17.21 -5.84
C PHE A 334 4.78 15.74 -5.64
N GLY A 335 6.01 15.31 -5.91
CA GLY A 335 6.40 13.91 -5.84
C GLY A 335 6.14 13.17 -7.16
N ARG A 336 6.45 11.88 -7.16
CA ARG A 336 6.35 11.04 -8.36
C ARG A 336 5.96 9.62 -8.01
N ILE A 337 5.43 8.92 -9.01
CA ILE A 337 5.16 7.48 -8.93
C ILE A 337 6.26 6.79 -9.75
N GLU A 338 7.01 5.90 -9.12
CA GLU A 338 8.03 5.10 -9.80
C GLU A 338 7.40 3.82 -10.37
N HIS A 339 8.07 3.24 -11.37
CA HIS A 339 7.67 1.99 -12.00
C HIS A 339 8.85 1.01 -11.95
N LYS A 340 8.55 -0.25 -11.68
CA LYS A 340 9.49 -1.36 -11.79
C LYS A 340 9.18 -2.16 -13.04
N PHE A 341 10.19 -2.50 -13.83
CA PHE A 341 10.01 -3.39 -14.97
C PHE A 341 10.12 -4.83 -14.51
N GLN A 342 9.02 -5.57 -14.60
CA GLN A 342 8.96 -7.00 -14.33
C GLN A 342 8.49 -7.72 -15.59
N TYR A 343 9.30 -8.66 -16.09
CA TYR A 343 9.01 -9.41 -17.32
C TYR A 343 8.66 -8.54 -18.54
N GLY A 344 9.29 -7.37 -18.66
CA GLY A 344 9.04 -6.43 -19.76
C GLY A 344 7.79 -5.55 -19.61
N VAL A 345 7.03 -5.70 -18.52
CA VAL A 345 5.87 -4.87 -18.17
C VAL A 345 6.25 -3.90 -17.06
N ALA A 346 5.87 -2.63 -17.20
CA ALA A 346 6.01 -1.64 -16.13
C ALA A 346 4.90 -1.85 -15.10
N VAL A 347 5.28 -2.23 -13.88
CA VAL A 347 4.38 -2.43 -12.74
C VAL A 347 4.62 -1.29 -11.73
N THR A 348 3.53 -0.82 -11.10
CA THR A 348 3.61 0.12 -9.99
C THR A 348 2.71 -0.30 -8.84
N ASP A 349 3.01 0.21 -7.66
CA ASP A 349 2.25 0.03 -6.44
C ASP A 349 2.44 1.24 -5.52
N PHE A 350 1.63 1.34 -4.46
CA PHE A 350 1.68 2.47 -3.53
C PHE A 350 3.04 2.65 -2.83
N SER A 351 3.89 1.62 -2.73
CA SER A 351 5.23 1.72 -2.16
C SER A 351 6.22 2.45 -3.07
N LEU A 352 5.88 2.61 -4.35
CA LEU A 352 6.68 3.35 -5.34
C LEU A 352 6.33 4.84 -5.43
N ILE A 353 5.40 5.31 -4.59
CA ILE A 353 5.12 6.74 -4.44
C ILE A 353 6.28 7.39 -3.69
N LYS A 354 6.86 8.45 -4.27
CA LYS A 354 7.95 9.23 -3.68
C LYS A 354 7.47 10.62 -3.30
N SER A 355 7.86 11.05 -2.10
CA SER A 355 7.58 12.38 -1.57
C SER A 355 8.24 13.48 -2.40
N GLY A 356 7.47 14.50 -2.76
CA GLY A 356 7.98 15.79 -3.22
C GLY A 356 8.37 16.73 -2.08
N ALA A 357 8.88 17.91 -2.44
CA ALA A 357 9.26 18.99 -1.52
C ALA A 357 8.04 19.50 -0.73
N LEU A 358 6.84 19.50 -1.33
CA LEU A 358 5.62 19.88 -0.64
C LEU A 358 5.29 18.93 0.52
N HIS A 359 5.45 17.63 0.30
CA HIS A 359 5.25 16.63 1.35
C HIS A 359 6.25 16.86 2.49
N ARG A 360 7.53 17.05 2.17
CA ARG A 360 8.59 17.27 3.17
C ARG A 360 8.46 18.60 3.92
N ALA A 361 7.87 19.62 3.29
CA ALA A 361 7.63 20.92 3.90
C ALA A 361 6.33 20.98 4.72
N ASN A 362 5.56 19.88 4.79
CA ASN A 362 4.29 19.86 5.48
C ASN A 362 4.46 20.21 6.97
N GLY A 363 3.61 21.10 7.49
CA GLY A 363 3.73 21.66 8.84
C GLY A 363 4.84 22.70 9.02
N GLY A 364 5.57 23.04 7.95
CA GLY A 364 6.64 24.04 7.96
C GLY A 364 6.60 24.96 6.75
N TYR A 365 7.75 25.12 6.09
CA TYR A 365 7.97 26.11 5.04
C TYR A 365 8.62 25.51 3.80
N LEU A 366 8.07 25.86 2.64
CA LEU A 366 8.68 25.58 1.34
C LEU A 366 9.18 26.89 0.72
N VAL A 367 10.48 26.97 0.44
CA VAL A 367 11.12 28.10 -0.22
C VAL A 367 11.48 27.70 -1.64
N VAL A 368 11.05 28.51 -2.61
CA VAL A 368 11.30 28.28 -4.04
C VAL A 368 11.72 29.58 -4.74
N ASP A 369 12.57 29.46 -5.76
CA ASP A 369 12.77 30.58 -6.68
C ASP A 369 11.53 30.72 -7.58
N ALA A 370 10.95 31.90 -7.56
CA ALA A 370 9.71 32.23 -8.26
C ALA A 370 9.90 32.20 -9.77
N LEU A 371 11.06 32.60 -10.27
CA LEU A 371 11.36 32.61 -11.71
C LEU A 371 11.52 31.18 -12.21
N ASP A 372 12.19 30.32 -11.45
CA ASP A 372 12.31 28.90 -11.80
C ASP A 372 10.98 28.16 -11.71
N LEU A 373 10.11 28.53 -10.77
CA LEU A 373 8.74 28.01 -10.74
C LEU A 373 7.93 28.46 -11.95
N LEU A 374 8.00 29.74 -12.34
CA LEU A 374 7.30 30.28 -13.51
C LEU A 374 7.78 29.64 -14.83
N ARG A 375 9.06 29.27 -14.91
CA ARG A 375 9.61 28.52 -16.05
C ARG A 375 9.05 27.10 -16.15
N ASN A 376 8.60 26.52 -15.05
CA ASN A 376 7.97 25.21 -15.00
C ASN A 376 6.44 25.36 -14.97
N LEU A 377 5.84 25.58 -16.14
CA LEU A 377 4.41 25.92 -16.27
C LEU A 377 3.46 24.94 -15.56
N PHE A 378 3.73 23.62 -15.64
CA PHE A 378 2.94 22.60 -14.95
C PHE A 378 3.02 22.68 -13.42
N SER A 379 4.17 23.06 -12.87
CA SER A 379 4.31 23.31 -11.42
C SER A 379 3.56 24.56 -11.00
N TYR A 380 3.56 25.58 -11.86
CA TYR A 380 2.94 26.88 -11.61
C TYR A 380 1.41 26.82 -11.68
N GLU A 381 0.82 26.10 -12.64
CA GLU A 381 -0.64 25.95 -12.73
C GLU A 381 -1.22 25.27 -11.48
N GLU A 382 -0.49 24.29 -10.94
CA GLU A 382 -0.89 23.53 -9.76
C GLU A 382 -0.51 24.21 -8.43
N ARG A 383 0.03 25.44 -8.47
CA ARG A 383 0.45 26.19 -7.28
C ARG A 383 -0.69 26.48 -6.31
N CYS A 384 -1.93 26.51 -6.78
CA CYS A 384 -3.11 26.76 -5.92
C CYS A 384 -3.31 25.67 -4.87
N LYS A 385 -2.64 24.52 -5.01
CA LYS A 385 -2.61 23.44 -4.01
C LYS A 385 -1.57 23.68 -2.90
N LEU A 386 -0.76 24.74 -2.97
CA LEU A 386 0.26 25.10 -1.98
C LEU A 386 -0.34 26.02 -0.89
N ASP A 387 -0.45 25.52 0.33
CA ASP A 387 -0.78 26.32 1.53
C ASP A 387 0.55 26.66 2.26
N LYS A 388 0.85 27.95 2.47
CA LYS A 388 2.09 28.50 3.09
C LYS A 388 3.41 28.24 2.32
N ALA A 389 3.46 28.57 1.03
CA ALA A 389 4.69 28.62 0.23
C ALA A 389 5.36 30.01 0.23
N LEU A 390 6.70 30.04 0.25
CA LEU A 390 7.53 31.24 0.12
C LEU A 390 8.17 31.28 -1.27
N TYR A 391 7.85 32.32 -2.05
CA TYR A 391 8.37 32.53 -3.40
C TYR A 391 9.41 33.67 -3.41
N VAL A 392 10.63 33.42 -3.90
CA VAL A 392 11.72 34.41 -3.94
C VAL A 392 12.07 34.74 -5.39
N LEU A 393 12.07 36.01 -5.79
CA LEU A 393 12.42 36.42 -7.16
C LEU A 393 13.72 37.24 -7.22
N HIS A 394 14.57 36.88 -8.18
CA HIS A 394 15.74 37.65 -8.61
C HIS A 394 15.43 38.36 -9.94
N PRO A 395 15.16 39.68 -9.96
CA PRO A 395 15.02 40.42 -11.20
C PRO A 395 16.42 40.54 -11.81
N LEU A 396 16.65 39.82 -12.91
CA LEU A 396 17.81 40.03 -13.79
C LEU A 396 17.51 41.01 -14.92
N PHE A 397 16.25 41.40 -15.11
CA PHE A 397 15.84 42.45 -16.03
C PHE A 397 14.65 43.22 -15.47
N SER A 398 14.61 44.53 -15.74
CA SER A 398 13.44 45.38 -15.53
C SER A 398 12.23 44.79 -16.27
N LEU A 399 11.43 43.97 -15.58
CA LEU A 399 10.14 43.49 -16.05
C LEU A 399 9.09 44.57 -15.75
N SER A 400 8.98 45.53 -16.65
CA SER A 400 7.86 46.50 -16.69
C SER A 400 6.60 45.93 -17.35
N PHE A 401 6.42 44.60 -17.38
CA PHE A 401 5.30 43.99 -18.09
C PHE A 401 4.81 42.71 -17.40
N PHE A 402 3.50 42.68 -17.10
CA PHE A 402 2.65 41.55 -16.67
C PHE A 402 2.83 41.09 -15.20
N PHE A 403 1.82 40.95 -14.33
CA PHE A 403 0.37 40.79 -14.46
C PHE A 403 -0.36 41.53 -13.33
N GLY A 404 -1.57 42.04 -13.62
CA GLY A 404 -2.51 42.52 -12.62
C GLY A 404 -3.13 41.34 -11.85
N PHE A 405 -3.23 41.50 -10.53
CA PHE A 405 -4.07 40.69 -9.69
C PHE A 405 -5.54 41.02 -10.00
N SER A 406 -6.29 40.07 -10.56
CA SER A 406 -7.74 40.06 -10.42
C SER A 406 -8.08 39.01 -9.37
N ALA A 407 -8.47 39.49 -8.18
CA ALA A 407 -9.21 38.69 -7.23
C ALA A 407 -10.59 38.40 -7.84
N SER A 408 -10.96 37.13 -7.88
CA SER A 408 -12.35 36.66 -7.99
C SER A 408 -12.46 35.33 -7.28
#